data_AF-A0AAD7M836-F1
#
_entry.id   AF-A0AAD7M836-F1
#
_cell.length_a   1.000
_cell.length_b   1.000
_cell.length_c   1.000
_cell.angle_alpha   90.00
_cell.angle_beta   90.00
_cell.angle_gamma   90.00
#
_symmetry.space_group_name_H-M   'P 1'
#
loop_
_entity.id
_entity.type
_entity.pdbx_description
1 polymer ?
#
loop_
_entity_poly.entity_id
_entity_poly.type
_entity_poly.pdbx_seq_one_letter_code
_entity_poly.pdbx_strand_id
1 'polypeptide(L)' 'STGADIPCSFGELGYSVISRTIRTLFPAITIIAQYAPLTWDELIEQVLIPEALICLIVDELQVSPEEAFDILESSTVFG' A
#
# COMPACT_ATOMS: atom_id res chain seq x y z
N SER A 1 24.28 -15.46 1.06
CA SER A 1 23.98 -14.51 -0.02
C SER A 1 22.65 -14.93 -0.59
N THR A 2 21.57 -14.46 0.03
CA THR A 2 20.21 -14.71 -0.40
C THR A 2 19.63 -13.32 -0.49
N GLY A 3 19.84 -12.69 -1.65
CA GLY A 3 19.11 -11.48 -1.98
C GLY A 3 17.65 -11.88 -1.99
N ALA A 4 16.90 -11.40 -1.00
CA ALA A 4 15.47 -11.39 -1.10
C ALA A 4 15.16 -10.50 -2.30
N ASP A 5 14.87 -11.12 -3.44
CA ASP A 5 14.21 -10.44 -4.54
C ASP A 5 12.94 -9.84 -3.91
N ILE A 6 12.96 -8.54 -3.63
CA ILE A 6 11.75 -7.80 -3.26
C ILE A 6 10.81 -8.03 -4.43
N PRO A 7 9.71 -8.78 -4.24
CA PRO A 7 9.02 -9.29 -5.39
C PRO A 7 8.40 -8.09 -6.12
N CYS A 8 8.64 -8.03 -7.42
CA CYS A 8 8.15 -7.00 -8.33
C CYS A 8 6.61 -6.84 -8.29
N SER A 9 5.91 -7.70 -7.54
CA SER A 9 4.50 -7.66 -7.20
C SER A 9 4.08 -6.45 -6.37
N PHE A 10 5.00 -5.71 -5.73
CA PHE A 10 4.66 -4.51 -4.94
C PHE A 10 4.87 -3.17 -5.66
N GLY A 11 5.34 -3.19 -6.92
CA GLY A 11 5.43 -2.00 -7.78
C GLY A 11 4.09 -1.57 -8.38
N GLU A 12 4.10 -0.95 -9.56
CA GLU A 12 2.90 -0.39 -10.23
C GLU A 12 1.73 -1.39 -10.38
N LEU A 13 2.04 -2.67 -10.66
CA LEU A 13 1.03 -3.72 -10.80
C LEU A 13 0.37 -4.06 -9.44
N GLY A 14 1.14 -4.13 -8.36
CA GLY A 14 0.63 -4.32 -7.01
C GLY A 14 -0.27 -3.17 -6.58
N TYR A 15 0.18 -1.94 -6.84
CA TYR A 15 -0.58 -0.73 -6.59
C TYR A 15 -1.95 -0.76 -7.28
N SER A 16 -1.99 -1.13 -8.57
CA SER A 16 -3.23 -1.21 -9.35
C SER A 16 -4.22 -2.26 -8.80
N VAL A 17 -3.72 -3.42 -8.40
CA VAL A 17 -4.54 -4.50 -7.81
C VAL A 17 -5.09 -4.07 -6.45
N ILE A 18 -4.28 -3.47 -5.58
CA ILE A 18 -4.69 -3.02 -4.26
C ILE A 18 -5.69 -1.85 -4.38
N SER A 19 -5.42 -0.88 -5.24
CA SER A 19 -6.33 0.25 -5.51
C SER A 19 -7.71 -0.23 -5.96
N ARG A 20 -7.75 -1.17 -6.92
CA ARG A 20 -9.01 -1.77 -7.38
C ARG A 20 -9.72 -2.54 -6.27
N THR A 21 -8.97 -3.28 -5.45
CA THR A 21 -9.53 -4.08 -4.36
C THR A 21 -10.15 -3.20 -3.28
N ILE A 22 -9.43 -2.17 -2.82
CA ILE A 22 -9.92 -1.20 -1.82
C ILE A 22 -11.18 -0.49 -2.34
N ARG A 23 -11.16 -0.01 -3.58
CA ARG A 23 -12.34 0.65 -4.21
C ARG A 23 -13.54 -0.29 -4.37
N THR A 24 -13.31 -1.60 -4.45
CA THR A 24 -14.38 -2.61 -4.56
C THR A 24 -14.95 -2.97 -3.17
N LEU A 25 -14.08 -3.13 -2.17
CA LEU A 25 -14.48 -3.56 -0.82
C LEU A 25 -15.06 -2.41 0.01
N PHE A 26 -14.60 -1.18 -0.22
CA PHE A 26 -15.04 0.01 0.48
C PHE A 26 -15.75 0.96 -0.50
N PRO A 27 -17.07 0.81 -0.70
CA PRO A 27 -17.83 1.85 -1.39
C PRO A 27 -17.74 3.15 -0.58
N ALA A 28 -17.47 4.26 -1.26
CA ALA A 28 -17.10 5.58 -0.72
C ALA A 28 -18.01 6.16 0.39
N ILE A 29 -19.15 5.56 0.70
CA ILE A 29 -20.30 6.27 1.26
C ILE A 29 -20.37 6.34 2.79
N THR A 30 -19.52 5.64 3.55
CA THR A 30 -19.75 5.54 5.02
C THR A 30 -18.68 6.18 5.90
N ILE A 31 -17.46 6.47 5.40
CA ILE A 31 -16.32 6.82 6.27
C ILE A 31 -15.68 8.20 5.97
N ILE A 32 -15.93 8.80 4.79
CA ILE A 32 -15.25 10.04 4.35
C ILE A 32 -15.41 11.21 5.34
N ALA A 33 -16.58 11.34 5.97
CA ALA A 33 -16.84 12.48 6.87
C ALA A 33 -15.87 12.56 8.06
N GLN A 34 -15.22 11.44 8.42
CA GLN A 34 -14.26 11.38 9.52
C GLN A 34 -12.81 11.69 9.10
N TYR A 35 -12.53 11.69 7.80
CA TYR A 35 -11.18 11.89 7.25
C TYR A 35 -11.00 13.22 6.54
N ALA A 36 -11.88 14.19 6.79
CA ALA A 36 -11.68 15.56 6.35
C ALA A 36 -10.31 16.08 6.84
N PRO A 37 -9.53 16.79 6.00
CA PRO A 37 -9.92 17.41 4.73
C PRO A 37 -9.74 16.54 3.47
N LEU A 38 -9.30 15.28 3.59
CA LEU A 38 -9.00 14.44 2.42
C LEU A 38 -10.27 14.05 1.67
N THR A 39 -10.21 14.13 0.34
CA THR A 39 -11.18 13.49 -0.54
C THR A 39 -11.04 11.97 -0.45
N TRP A 40 -12.05 11.23 -0.94
CA TRP A 40 -12.00 9.77 -0.96
C TRP A 40 -10.83 9.23 -1.77
N ASP A 41 -10.52 9.85 -2.90
CA ASP A 41 -9.41 9.46 -3.75
C ASP A 41 -8.07 9.73 -3.05
N GLU A 42 -7.91 10.88 -2.41
CA GLU A 42 -6.71 11.20 -1.63
C GLU A 42 -6.53 10.25 -0.44
N LEU A 43 -7.61 9.91 0.27
CA LEU A 43 -7.57 8.94 1.37
C LEU A 43 -7.13 7.56 0.87
N ILE A 44 -7.65 7.11 -0.27
CA ILE A 44 -7.23 5.83 -0.87
C ILE A 44 -5.75 5.89 -1.27
N GLU A 45 -5.36 6.89 -2.03
CA GLU A 45 -4.04 6.94 -2.68
C GLU A 45 -2.91 7.26 -1.71
N GLN A 46 -3.15 8.12 -0.73
CA GLN A 46 -2.11 8.62 0.18
C GLN A 46 -2.07 7.86 1.51
N VAL A 47 -3.12 7.12 1.88
CA VAL A 47 -3.21 6.44 3.18
C VAL A 47 -3.48 4.96 3.01
N LEU A 48 -4.64 4.58 2.46
CA LEU A 48 -5.08 3.18 2.49
C LEU A 48 -4.20 2.27 1.64
N ILE A 49 -3.76 2.71 0.45
CA ILE A 49 -2.88 1.90 -0.40
C ILE A 49 -1.49 1.72 0.24
N PRO A 50 -0.79 2.79 0.69
CA PRO A 50 0.47 2.64 1.41
C PRO A 50 0.38 1.74 2.65
N GLU A 51 -0.65 1.92 3.49
CA GLU A 51 -0.85 1.08 4.68
C GLU A 51 -1.10 -0.39 4.32
N ALA A 52 -1.90 -0.65 3.28
CA ALA A 52 -2.13 -2.01 2.80
C ALA A 52 -0.85 -2.65 2.27
N LEU A 53 -0.03 -1.90 1.52
CA LEU A 53 1.26 -2.37 1.03
C LEU A 53 2.21 -2.72 2.16
N ILE A 54 2.33 -1.85 3.17
CA ILE A 54 3.16 -2.13 4.37
C ILE A 54 2.67 -3.40 5.07
N CYS A 55 1.36 -3.55 5.29
CA CYS A 55 0.79 -4.74 5.93
C CYS A 55 1.14 -6.02 5.14
N LEU A 56 1.05 -5.97 3.81
CA LEU A 56 1.39 -7.11 2.96
C LEU A 56 2.88 -7.44 3.00
N ILE A 57 3.76 -6.43 2.98
CA ILE A 57 5.21 -6.62 3.08
C ILE A 57 5.59 -7.21 4.44
N VAL A 58 5.00 -6.71 5.53
CA VAL A 58 5.19 -7.26 6.88
C VAL A 58 4.77 -8.72 6.94
N ASP A 59 3.60 -9.07 6.39
CA ASP A 59 3.09 -10.43 6.42
C ASP A 59 3.89 -11.38 5.52
N GLU A 60 4.32 -10.94 4.34
CA GLU A 60 5.04 -11.76 3.38
C GLU A 60 6.51 -11.96 3.78
N LEU A 61 7.19 -10.88 4.18
CA LEU A 61 8.62 -10.90 4.47
C LEU A 61 8.92 -11.12 5.97
N GLN A 62 7.89 -11.10 6.83
CA GLN A 62 8.01 -11.27 8.28
C GLN A 62 8.98 -10.26 8.92
N VAL A 63 8.95 -9.03 8.42
CA VAL A 63 9.79 -7.89 8.85
C VAL A 63 9.04 -6.94 9.78
N SER A 64 9.75 -6.00 10.41
CA SER A 64 9.08 -4.95 11.19
C SER A 64 8.33 -3.96 10.27
N PRO A 65 7.32 -3.23 10.78
CA PRO A 65 6.66 -2.18 9.99
C PRO A 65 7.61 -1.08 9.50
N GLU A 66 8.64 -0.76 10.29
CA GLU A 66 9.68 0.21 9.92
C GLU A 66 10.52 -0.31 8.74
N GLU A 67 10.94 -1.56 8.79
CA GLU A 67 11.70 -2.20 7.71
C GLU A 67 10.83 -2.38 6.45
N ALA A 68 9.54 -2.69 6.61
CA ALA A 68 8.59 -2.74 5.49
C ALA A 68 8.39 -1.38 4.83
N PHE A 69 8.41 -0.28 5.60
CA PHE A 69 8.37 1.07 5.06
C PHE A 69 9.62 1.38 4.22
N ASP A 70 10.81 1.06 4.74
CA ASP A 70 12.07 1.24 4.02
C ASP A 70 12.12 0.41 2.72
N ILE A 71 11.60 -0.82 2.76
CA ILE A 71 11.45 -1.68 1.58
C ILE A 71 10.49 -1.05 0.57
N LEU A 72 9.34 -0.55 1.01
CA LEU A 72 8.36 0.10 0.13
C LEU A 72 8.95 1.36 -0.51
N GLU A 73 9.58 2.23 0.27
CA GLU A 73 10.21 3.46 -0.20
C GLU A 73 11.32 3.14 -1.23
N SER A 74 12.21 2.21 -0.92
CA SER A 74 13.29 1.81 -1.83
C SER A 74 12.78 1.12 -3.11
N SER A 75 11.61 0.47 -3.06
CA SER A 75 10.96 -0.14 -4.23
C SER A 75 10.34 0.89 -5.16
N THR A 76 9.84 2.01 -4.64
CA THR A 76 9.27 3.10 -5.46
C THR A 76 10.32 3.89 -6.24
N VAL A 77 11.60 3.84 -5.84
CA VAL A 77 12.72 4.47 -6.58
C VAL A 77 13.07 3.71 -7.88
N PHE A 78 12.52 2.52 -8.09
CA PHE A 78 12.65 1.73 -9.33
C PHE A 78 11.44 1.87 -10.29
N GLY A 79 10.67 2.95 -10.15
CA GLY A 79 9.73 3.45 -11.16
C GLY A 79 10.34 4.52 -12.05
#